data_AF-A0A7X4Y764-F1
#
_entry.id   AF-A0A7X4Y764-F1
#
_cell.length_a   1.000
_cell.length_b   1.000
_cell.length_c   1.000
_cell.angle_alpha   90.00
_cell.angle_beta   90.00
_cell.angle_gamma   90.00
#
_symmetry.space_group_name_H-M   'P 1'
#
loop_
_entity.id
_entity.type
_entity.pdbx_description
1 polymer ?
#
loop_
_entity_poly.entity_id
_entity_poly.type
_entity_poly.pdbx_seq_one_letter_code
_entity_poly.pdbx_strand_id
1 'polypeptide(L)'
;MAVAKSDKNPKVEPAPEQYGDVVSRLEDTVARLESGDLSLEESLKAFEEGIRLVRRGEKLLTEAEQRIEQLLVDEDGQDVAAPLAVAARPAPQAAPRTTAQARPPPEDDVPF
;
A
#
# COMPACT_ATOMS: atom_id res chain seq x y z
N MET A 1 -38.44 23.37 -38.27
CA MET A 1 -38.68 22.34 -37.23
C MET A 1 -37.47 22.32 -36.32
N ALA A 2 -37.64 22.74 -35.07
CA ALA A 2 -36.63 22.59 -34.04
C ALA A 2 -36.79 21.19 -33.42
N VAL A 3 -35.74 20.37 -33.43
CA VAL A 3 -35.70 19.17 -32.59
C VAL A 3 -34.83 19.47 -31.38
N ALA A 4 -35.45 19.23 -30.24
CA ALA A 4 -35.00 19.56 -28.91
C ALA A 4 -33.78 18.74 -28.47
N LYS A 5 -33.04 19.39 -27.58
CA LYS A 5 -31.97 18.94 -26.69
C LYS A 5 -32.21 17.53 -26.12
N SER A 6 -31.13 16.78 -25.99
CA SER A 6 -31.00 15.72 -25.00
C SER A 6 -29.58 15.73 -24.46
N ASP A 7 -29.34 16.67 -23.55
CA ASP A 7 -28.25 16.61 -22.57
C ASP A 7 -28.47 15.38 -21.67
N LYS A 8 -28.06 14.20 -22.16
CA LYS A 8 -27.91 13.02 -21.31
C LYS A 8 -26.56 13.15 -20.60
N ASN A 9 -26.53 13.91 -19.50
CA ASN A 9 -25.44 13.84 -18.54
C ASN A 9 -25.72 12.63 -17.62
N PRO A 10 -25.02 11.49 -17.76
CA PRO A 10 -25.19 10.40 -16.81
C PRO A 10 -24.65 10.87 -15.46
N LYS A 11 -25.49 10.84 -14.42
CA LYS A 11 -25.02 10.88 -13.05
C LYS A 11 -24.14 9.65 -12.84
N VAL A 12 -22.83 9.83 -12.88
CA VAL A 12 -21.85 8.79 -12.54
C VAL A 12 -21.87 8.67 -11.02
N GLU A 13 -22.80 7.87 -10.51
CA GLU A 13 -22.68 7.30 -9.17
C GLU A 13 -21.36 6.50 -9.17
N PRO A 14 -20.40 6.75 -8.25
CA PRO A 14 -19.10 6.11 -8.32
C PRO A 14 -19.28 4.60 -8.16
N ALA A 15 -18.96 3.86 -9.21
CA ALA A 15 -18.88 2.41 -9.16
C ALA A 15 -17.94 1.99 -8.02
N PRO A 16 -18.18 0.84 -7.37
CA PRO A 16 -17.27 0.34 -6.35
C PRO A 16 -15.87 0.24 -6.94
N GLU A 17 -14.94 0.96 -6.31
CA GLU A 17 -13.53 1.05 -6.69
C GLU A 17 -12.95 -0.36 -6.88
N GLN A 18 -12.45 -0.64 -8.09
CA GLN A 18 -11.89 -1.94 -8.43
C GLN A 18 -10.44 -2.03 -7.95
N TYR A 19 -9.94 -3.26 -7.75
CA TYR A 19 -8.53 -3.47 -7.38
C TYR A 19 -7.56 -2.78 -8.35
N GLY A 20 -7.83 -2.84 -9.66
CA GLY A 20 -7.02 -2.17 -10.68
C GLY A 20 -6.98 -0.64 -10.51
N ASP A 21 -8.07 -0.01 -10.08
CA ASP A 21 -8.12 1.43 -9.82
C ASP A 21 -7.22 1.81 -8.63
N VAL A 22 -7.22 1.00 -7.57
CA VAL A 22 -6.37 1.19 -6.39
C VAL A 22 -4.89 1.09 -6.77
N VAL A 23 -4.53 0.09 -7.57
CA VAL A 23 -3.16 -0.11 -8.05
C VAL A 23 -2.72 1.07 -8.93
N SER A 24 -3.54 1.48 -9.89
CA SER A 24 -3.22 2.61 -10.77
C SER A 24 -2.99 3.91 -9.98
N ARG A 25 -3.83 4.22 -8.99
CA ARG A 25 -3.61 5.39 -8.13
C ARG A 25 -2.36 5.28 -7.27
N LEU A 26 -2.00 4.07 -6.84
CA LEU A 26 -0.79 3.84 -6.06
C LEU A 26 0.46 4.08 -6.92
N GLU A 27 0.46 3.60 -8.17
CA GLU A 27 1.51 3.84 -9.15
C GLU A 27 1.69 5.35 -9.42
N ASP A 28 0.58 6.08 -9.62
CA ASP A 28 0.62 7.53 -9.78
C ASP A 28 1.20 8.25 -8.54
N THR A 29 0.83 7.78 -7.36
CA THR A 29 1.33 8.33 -6.09
C THR A 29 2.84 8.09 -5.94
N VAL A 30 3.31 6.90 -6.28
CA VAL A 30 4.74 6.55 -6.29
C VAL A 30 5.49 7.38 -7.31
N ALA A 31 4.99 7.50 -8.54
CA ALA A 31 5.61 8.31 -9.59
C ALA A 31 5.77 9.78 -9.14
N ARG A 32 4.77 10.34 -8.44
CA ARG A 32 4.86 11.68 -7.86
C ARG A 32 5.92 11.78 -6.77
N LEU A 33 6.02 10.79 -5.88
CA LEU A 33 7.06 10.75 -4.84
C LEU A 33 8.47 10.64 -5.45
N GLU A 34 8.62 9.87 -6.53
CA GLU A 34 9.89 9.66 -7.23
C GLU A 34 10.32 10.86 -8.08
N SER A 35 9.39 11.74 -8.47
CA SER A 35 9.70 12.96 -9.25
C SER A 35 10.67 13.91 -8.54
N GLY A 36 10.63 13.95 -7.19
CA GLY A 36 11.46 14.83 -6.39
C GLY A 36 11.03 16.30 -6.37
N ASP A 37 9.94 16.67 -7.06
CA ASP A 37 9.46 18.06 -7.16
C ASP A 37 8.50 18.48 -6.02
N LEU A 38 8.18 17.56 -5.11
CA LEU A 38 7.24 17.79 -4.02
C LEU A 38 7.92 18.49 -2.84
N SER A 39 7.22 19.44 -2.22
CA SER A 39 7.61 19.93 -0.89
C SER A 39 7.50 18.82 0.16
N LEU A 40 8.09 19.02 1.34
CA LEU A 40 8.00 18.06 2.44
C LEU A 40 6.55 17.75 2.83
N GLU A 41 5.69 18.77 2.94
CA GLU A 41 4.30 18.58 3.32
C GLU A 41 3.52 17.80 2.25
N GLU A 42 3.78 18.08 0.97
CA GLU A 42 3.16 17.34 -0.14
C GLU A 42 3.65 15.89 -0.22
N SER A 43 4.94 15.67 0.06
CA SER A 43 5.52 14.33 0.12
C SER A 43 4.89 13.50 1.23
N LEU A 44 4.64 14.10 2.40
CA LEU A 44 3.94 13.43 3.50
C LEU A 44 2.50 13.09 3.14
N LYS A 45 1.76 14.01 2.51
CA LYS A 45 0.38 13.74 2.03
C LYS A 45 0.34 12.62 0.99
N ALA A 46 1.27 12.61 0.04
CA ALA A 46 1.37 11.56 -0.96
C ALA A 46 1.73 10.21 -0.32
N PHE A 47 2.63 10.20 0.66
CA PHE A 47 2.95 8.98 1.41
C PHE A 47 1.73 8.44 2.18
N GLU A 48 0.99 9.28 2.89
CA GLU A 48 -0.23 8.90 3.59
C GLU A 48 -1.31 8.35 2.63
N GLU A 49 -1.45 8.95 1.45
CA GLU A 49 -2.31 8.43 0.38
C GLU A 49 -1.86 7.02 -0.05
N GLY A 50 -0.57 6.82 -0.29
CA GLY A 50 -0.01 5.52 -0.64
C GLY A 50 -0.32 4.44 0.41
N ILE A 51 -0.19 4.77 1.70
CA ILE A 51 -0.54 3.85 2.80
C ILE A 51 -2.05 3.52 2.79
N ARG A 52 -2.91 4.51 2.53
CA ARG A 52 -4.36 4.28 2.43
C ARG A 52 -4.71 3.38 1.25
N LEU A 53 -4.07 3.57 0.10
CA LEU A 53 -4.26 2.74 -1.10
C LEU A 53 -3.81 1.29 -0.88
N VAL A 54 -2.65 1.08 -0.24
CA VAL A 54 -2.17 -0.28 0.10
C VAL A 54 -3.18 -1.02 0.98
N ARG A 55 -3.62 -0.38 2.08
CA ARG A 55 -4.63 -0.98 2.98
C ARG A 55 -5.95 -1.27 2.27
N ARG A 56 -6.32 -0.41 1.32
CA ARG A 56 -7.52 -0.61 0.51
C ARG A 56 -7.38 -1.83 -0.40
N GLY A 57 -6.23 -1.98 -1.05
CA GLY A 57 -5.91 -3.14 -1.88
C GLY A 57 -5.94 -4.44 -1.09
N GLU A 58 -5.34 -4.46 0.10
CA GLU A 58 -5.38 -5.60 1.02
C GLU A 58 -6.84 -5.99 1.35
N LYS A 59 -7.68 -5.02 1.71
CA LYS A 59 -9.10 -5.25 2.00
C LYS A 59 -9.85 -5.88 0.82
N LEU A 60 -9.63 -5.38 -0.39
CA LEU A 60 -10.26 -5.92 -1.60
C LEU A 60 -9.82 -7.37 -1.89
N LEU A 61 -8.54 -7.67 -1.67
CA LEU A 61 -8.02 -9.03 -1.82
C LEU A 61 -8.60 -9.98 -0.77
N THR A 62 -8.69 -9.55 0.49
CA THR A 62 -9.32 -10.34 1.57
C THR A 62 -10.80 -10.60 1.30
N GLU A 63 -11.54 -9.60 0.79
CA GLU A 63 -12.94 -9.78 0.41
C GLU A 63 -13.10 -10.77 -0.76
N ALA A 64 -12.18 -10.74 -1.72
CA ALA A 64 -12.15 -11.71 -2.82
C ALA A 64 -11.83 -13.13 -2.32
N GLU A 65 -10.86 -13.29 -1.41
CA GLU A 65 -10.49 -14.57 -0.79
C GLU A 65 -11.68 -15.19 -0.05
N GLN A 66 -12.35 -14.43 0.83
CA GLN A 66 -13.54 -14.91 1.55
C GLN A 66 -14.66 -15.36 0.61
N ARG A 67 -14.82 -14.67 -0.53
CA ARG A 67 -15.82 -15.06 -1.53
C ARG A 67 -15.43 -16.36 -2.25
N ILE A 68 -14.15 -16.55 -2.53
CA ILE A 68 -13.64 -17.80 -3.11
C ILE A 68 -13.86 -18.94 -2.11
N GLU A 69 -13.51 -18.76 -0.84
CA GLU A 69 -13.72 -19.76 0.21
C GLU A 69 -15.19 -20.20 0.31
N GLN A 70 -16.14 -19.25 0.34
CA GLN A 70 -17.57 -19.56 0.35
C GLN A 70 -17.98 -20.42 -0.85
N LEU A 71 -17.53 -20.07 -2.05
CA LEU A 71 -17.86 -20.83 -3.27
C LEU A 71 -17.28 -22.25 -3.27
N LEU A 72 -16.09 -22.47 -2.71
CA LEU A 72 -15.51 -23.81 -2.60
C LEU A 72 -16.22 -24.68 -1.55
N VAL A 73 -16.65 -24.09 -0.43
CA VAL A 73 -17.39 -24.80 0.64
C VAL A 73 -18.76 -25.26 0.13
N ASP A 74 -19.42 -24.46 -0.69
CA ASP A 74 -20.76 -24.75 -1.23
C ASP A 74 -20.78 -25.91 -2.25
N GLU A 75 -19.67 -26.22 -2.95
CA GLU A 75 -19.65 -27.28 -3.99
C GLU A 75 -19.24 -28.68 -3.47
N ASP A 76 -18.45 -28.80 -2.39
CA ASP A 76 -17.89 -30.11 -1.98
C ASP A 76 -18.15 -30.51 -0.51
N GLY A 77 -18.67 -29.62 0.35
CA GLY A 77 -18.92 -29.95 1.77
C GLY A 77 -17.69 -30.46 2.54
N GLN A 78 -16.49 -30.24 1.99
CA GLN A 78 -15.20 -30.62 2.54
C GLN A 78 -14.26 -29.43 2.42
N ASP A 79 -13.87 -28.87 3.57
CA ASP A 79 -12.96 -27.73 3.68
C ASP A 79 -11.58 -28.07 3.08
N VAL A 80 -11.24 -27.45 1.96
CA VAL A 80 -9.87 -27.46 1.41
C VAL A 80 -9.32 -26.04 1.27
N ALA A 81 -9.52 -25.20 2.29
CA ALA A 81 -8.84 -23.91 2.36
C ALA A 81 -7.53 -24.06 3.14
N ALA A 82 -6.44 -24.38 2.46
CA ALA A 82 -5.12 -24.05 2.99
C ALA A 82 -4.95 -22.53 2.81
N PRO A 83 -4.71 -21.75 3.90
CA PRO A 83 -4.50 -20.32 3.77
C PRO A 83 -3.34 -20.06 2.82
N LEU A 84 -3.57 -19.21 1.81
CA LEU A 84 -2.49 -18.69 0.99
C LEU A 84 -1.63 -17.82 1.91
N ALA A 85 -0.52 -18.38 2.39
CA ALA A 85 0.45 -17.63 3.18
C ALA A 85 1.03 -16.49 2.33
N VAL A 86 0.35 -15.35 2.31
CA VAL A 86 0.98 -14.07 2.00
C VAL A 86 2.04 -13.91 3.08
N ALA A 87 3.29 -14.18 2.70
CA ALA A 87 4.43 -13.83 3.53
C ALA A 87 4.33 -12.32 3.75
N ALA A 88 3.81 -11.93 4.92
CA ALA A 88 3.79 -10.56 5.36
C ALA A 88 5.20 -10.03 5.18
N ARG A 89 5.40 -9.10 4.24
CA ARG A 89 6.71 -8.46 4.06
C ARG A 89 7.12 -7.97 5.45
N PRO A 90 8.28 -8.38 5.98
CA PRO A 90 8.73 -7.83 7.25
C PRO A 90 8.79 -6.32 7.08
N ALA A 91 8.15 -5.60 7.99
CA ALA A 91 8.24 -4.14 8.05
C ALA A 91 9.73 -3.74 7.91
N PRO A 92 10.06 -2.63 7.22
CA PRO A 92 11.44 -2.18 7.11
C PRO A 92 11.98 -2.00 8.54
N GLN A 93 12.78 -2.97 8.99
CA GLN A 93 13.49 -2.86 10.24
C GLN A 93 14.44 -1.69 10.04
N ALA A 94 14.20 -0.58 10.74
CA ALA A 94 15.14 0.52 10.80
C ALA A 94 16.49 -0.08 11.15
N ALA A 95 17.44 0.00 10.22
CA ALA A 95 18.78 -0.54 10.39
C ALA A 95 19.32 -0.08 11.76
N PRO A 96 19.96 -0.96 12.54
CA PRO A 96 20.59 -0.54 13.77
C PRO A 96 21.57 0.58 13.42
N ARG A 97 21.29 1.80 13.92
CA ARG A 97 22.24 2.89 13.84
C ARG A 97 23.50 2.38 14.51
N THR A 98 24.52 2.10 13.72
CA THR A 98 25.86 1.80 14.21
C THR A 98 26.27 2.98 15.08
N THR A 99 26.26 2.78 16.39
CA THR A 99 26.92 3.69 17.34
C THR A 99 28.39 3.70 16.95
N ALA A 100 28.77 4.77 16.27
CA ALA A 100 30.15 5.08 15.96
C ALA A 100 30.94 5.07 17.27
N GLN A 101 31.84 4.09 17.37
CA GLN A 101 33.15 4.14 18.00
C GLN A 101 33.40 5.31 18.96
N ALA A 102 33.28 5.04 20.26
CA ALA A 102 33.99 5.77 21.30
C ALA A 102 34.90 4.78 22.03
N ARG A 103 36.10 4.56 21.48
CA ARG A 103 37.19 3.94 22.25
C ARG A 103 37.71 5.05 23.19
N PRO A 104 37.66 4.88 24.52
CA PRO A 104 38.27 5.86 25.42
C PRO A 104 39.78 5.95 25.15
N PRO A 105 40.40 7.14 25.32
CA PRO A 105 41.85 7.28 25.16
C PRO A 105 42.58 6.35 26.13
N PRO A 106 43.74 5.76 25.75
CA PRO A 106 44.60 5.08 26.72
C PRO A 106 45.18 6.13 27.67
N GLU A 107 44.74 6.10 28.92
CA GLU A 107 45.31 6.87 30.02
C GLU A 107 46.45 6.04 30.63
N ASP A 108 47.62 6.68 30.75
CA ASP A 108 48.81 6.27 31.49
C ASP A 108 49.58 5.00 31.05
N ASP A 109 50.69 5.23 30.36
CA ASP A 109 52.02 4.94 30.91
C ASP A 109 53.08 5.58 30.00
N VAL A 110 53.57 6.77 30.38
CA VAL A 110 54.80 7.35 29.83
C VAL A 110 55.94 7.02 30.81
N PRO A 111 56.69 5.93 30.61
CA PRO A 111 58.02 5.82 31.21
C PRO A 111 59.01 6.63 30.36
N PHE A 112 59.84 7.45 31.02
CA PHE A 112 61.01 8.09 30.41
C PHE A 112 61.96 7.07 29.80
#